data_AF-A0A9P5EQS5-F1
#
_entry.id   AF-A0A9P5EQS5-F1
#
_cell.length_a   1.000
_cell.length_b   1.000
_cell.length_c   1.000
_cell.angle_alpha   90.00
_cell.angle_beta   90.00
_cell.angle_gamma   90.00
#
_symmetry.space_group_name_H-M   'P 1'
#
loop_
_entity.id
_entity.type
_entity.pdbx_description
1 polymer ?
#
loop_
_entity_poly.entity_id
_entity_poly.type
_entity_poly.pdbx_seq_one_letter_code
_entity_poly.pdbx_strand_id
1 'polypeptide(L)'
;MDNPAAANAFGTLGAVLWSLQLLPQIWKNWRRHDSQSLSSTFFLSWAFAGVPLGVYNIADDFNIALQIQPNILIFLSLWTWSQCKYYGDNWSIKKLVPFVTGLAIVLAGAEYGLVYALRLARERGNDWPSMLMAIVAASLLAGGVLRHYVQMLRTRSDAGVSLKFATLDLSGDVASLLSVIFQKTLKIYGLVIYGSELAIWIGLIGLALYYRHVGQDEPSKTTGADAVVEDRTNVQTTDRDKVHQTT
;
A
#
# COMPACT_ATOMS: atom_id res chain seq x y z
N MET A 1 6.27 10.83 -28.64
CA MET A 1 7.24 11.93 -28.41
C MET A 1 8.53 11.23 -28.01
N ASP A 2 9.42 11.00 -28.96
CA ASP A 2 10.55 10.09 -28.75
C ASP A 2 11.67 10.81 -28.01
N ASN A 3 11.70 10.64 -26.69
CA ASN A 3 12.76 11.19 -25.85
C ASN A 3 13.23 10.15 -24.83
N PRO A 4 14.23 9.31 -25.20
CA PRO A 4 14.78 8.28 -24.31
C PRO A 4 15.34 8.83 -22.99
N ALA A 5 15.85 10.06 -22.99
CA ALA A 5 16.34 10.70 -21.77
C ALA A 5 15.18 11.03 -20.83
N ALA A 6 14.07 11.56 -21.36
CA ALA A 6 12.85 11.82 -20.58
C ALA A 6 12.25 10.51 -20.05
N ALA A 7 12.15 9.47 -20.89
CA ALA A 7 11.65 8.15 -20.47
C ALA A 7 12.49 7.58 -19.30
N ASN A 8 13.82 7.62 -19.41
CA ASN A 8 14.70 7.16 -18.34
C ASN A 8 14.59 8.02 -17.07
N ALA A 9 14.51 9.34 -17.21
CA ALA A 9 14.39 10.26 -16.07
C ALA A 9 13.07 10.04 -15.31
N PHE A 10 11.95 10.02 -16.02
CA PHE A 10 10.63 9.80 -15.43
C PHE A 10 10.49 8.39 -14.85
N GLY A 11 11.00 7.36 -15.52
CA GLY A 11 10.95 6.01 -14.99
C GLY A 11 11.87 5.80 -13.79
N THR A 12 13.02 6.51 -13.73
CA THR A 12 13.86 6.53 -12.53
C THR A 12 13.18 7.25 -11.38
N LEU A 13 12.54 8.40 -11.65
CA LEU A 13 11.78 9.13 -10.65
C LEU A 13 10.63 8.28 -10.08
N GLY A 14 9.85 7.63 -10.96
CA GLY A 14 8.78 6.73 -10.55
C GLY A 14 9.29 5.57 -9.70
N ALA A 15 10.37 4.93 -10.14
CA ALA A 15 11.01 3.85 -9.39
C ALA A 15 11.50 4.29 -8.00
N VAL A 16 12.09 5.48 -7.88
CA VAL A 16 12.53 6.05 -6.60
C VAL A 16 11.33 6.34 -5.70
N LEU A 17 10.29 7.00 -6.22
CA LEU A 17 9.08 7.31 -5.45
C LEU A 17 8.43 6.03 -4.91
N TRP A 18 8.28 5.02 -5.76
CA TRP A 18 7.72 3.75 -5.33
C TRP A 18 8.62 2.98 -4.36
N SER A 19 9.94 3.14 -4.47
CA SER A 19 10.90 2.56 -3.50
C SER A 19 10.80 3.24 -2.13
N LEU A 20 10.41 4.51 -2.09
CA LEU A 20 10.27 5.26 -0.84
C LEU A 20 8.87 5.11 -0.22
N GLN A 21 7.87 4.68 -0.98
CA GLN A 21 6.45 4.73 -0.57
C GLN A 21 6.18 3.98 0.73
N LEU A 22 6.79 2.81 0.93
CA LEU A 22 6.55 1.97 2.11
C LEU A 22 7.34 2.42 3.34
N LEU A 23 8.38 3.25 3.18
CA LEU A 23 9.25 3.67 4.29
C LEU A 23 8.52 4.44 5.40
N PRO A 24 7.63 5.41 5.11
CA PRO A 24 6.83 6.06 6.16
C PRO A 24 6.01 5.07 6.99
N GLN A 25 5.47 4.02 6.35
CA GLN A 25 4.69 3.00 7.04
C GLN A 25 5.56 2.07 7.87
N ILE A 26 6.72 1.65 7.34
CA ILE A 26 7.71 0.85 8.07
C ILE A 26 8.18 1.58 9.33
N TRP A 27 8.46 2.88 9.21
CA TRP A 27 8.86 3.72 10.32
C TRP A 27 7.74 3.90 11.35
N LYS A 28 6.49 4.11 10.89
CA LYS A 28 5.33 4.20 11.78
C LYS A 28 5.12 2.92 12.58
N ASN A 29 5.21 1.75 11.93
CA ASN A 29 5.10 0.44 12.57
C ASN A 29 6.19 0.26 13.64
N TRP A 30 7.44 0.56 13.29
CA TRP A 30 8.57 0.47 14.22
C TRP A 30 8.41 1.43 15.42
N ARG A 31 7.97 2.67 15.19
CA ARG A 31 7.82 3.65 16.27
C ARG A 31 6.68 3.31 17.23
N ARG A 32 5.55 2.81 16.72
CA ARG A 32 4.36 2.53 17.52
C ARG A 32 4.35 1.13 18.14
N HIS A 33 5.19 0.21 17.66
CA HIS A 33 5.16 -1.20 18.05
C HIS A 33 3.74 -1.81 17.96
N ASP A 34 2.92 -1.27 17.05
CA ASP A 34 1.52 -1.63 16.84
C ASP A 34 1.21 -1.55 15.34
N SER A 35 0.45 -2.52 14.83
CA SER A 35 0.18 -2.71 13.40
C SER A 35 -1.28 -2.45 13.01
N GLN A 36 -2.06 -1.79 13.87
CA GLN A 36 -3.52 -1.64 13.75
C GLN A 36 -4.07 -1.00 12.46
N SER A 37 -3.28 -0.30 11.63
CA SER A 37 -3.85 0.49 10.51
C SER A 37 -3.64 -0.05 9.09
N LEU A 38 -2.81 -1.07 8.85
CA LEU A 38 -2.71 -1.69 7.52
C LEU A 38 -2.78 -3.21 7.61
N SER A 39 -3.72 -3.78 6.84
CA SER A 39 -3.90 -5.23 6.81
C SER A 39 -2.61 -5.91 6.38
N SER A 40 -2.09 -6.84 7.18
CA SER A 40 -0.97 -7.70 6.78
C SER A 40 -1.20 -8.34 5.41
N THR A 41 -2.45 -8.63 5.03
CA THR A 41 -2.79 -9.19 3.71
C THR A 41 -2.51 -8.25 2.54
N PHE A 42 -2.56 -6.92 2.74
CA PHE A 42 -2.22 -5.92 1.73
C PHE A 42 -0.77 -6.07 1.26
N PHE A 43 0.17 -6.04 2.21
CA PHE A 43 1.59 -6.17 1.91
C PHE A 43 1.93 -7.53 1.31
N LEU A 44 1.26 -8.59 1.76
CA LEU A 44 1.47 -9.91 1.18
C LEU A 44 0.98 -9.98 -0.28
N SER A 45 -0.18 -9.38 -0.58
CA SER A 45 -0.69 -9.25 -1.96
C SER A 45 0.29 -8.51 -2.85
N TRP A 46 0.88 -7.43 -2.35
CA TRP A 46 1.88 -6.64 -3.08
C TRP A 46 3.21 -7.36 -3.28
N ALA A 47 3.66 -8.13 -2.30
CA ALA A 47 4.82 -9.01 -2.49
C ALA A 47 4.56 -10.05 -3.59
N PHE A 48 3.36 -10.63 -3.65
CA PHE A 48 2.99 -11.53 -4.74
C PHE A 48 2.83 -10.80 -6.08
N ALA A 49 2.31 -9.57 -6.08
CA ALA A 49 2.13 -8.76 -7.28
C ALA A 49 3.45 -8.30 -7.91
N GLY A 50 4.48 -8.10 -7.08
CA GLY A 50 5.81 -7.72 -7.54
C GLY A 50 6.45 -8.76 -8.46
N VAL A 51 6.12 -10.06 -8.31
CA VAL A 51 6.63 -11.13 -9.19
C VAL A 51 6.17 -10.96 -10.64
N PRO A 52 4.86 -11.00 -10.97
CA PRO A 52 4.41 -10.82 -12.34
C PRO A 52 4.76 -9.43 -12.89
N LEU A 53 4.79 -8.38 -12.03
CA LEU A 53 5.23 -7.04 -12.44
C LEU A 53 6.72 -7.02 -12.85
N GLY A 54 7.58 -7.66 -12.05
CA GLY A 54 9.01 -7.83 -12.34
C GLY A 54 9.23 -8.62 -13.62
N VAL A 55 8.57 -9.77 -13.74
CA VAL A 55 8.62 -10.60 -14.95
C VAL A 55 8.22 -9.79 -16.18
N TYR A 56 7.10 -9.06 -16.12
CA TYR A 56 6.62 -8.21 -17.21
C TYR A 56 7.66 -7.16 -17.60
N ASN A 57 8.17 -6.39 -16.62
CA ASN A 57 9.12 -5.30 -16.88
C ASN A 57 10.46 -5.81 -17.45
N ILE A 58 10.93 -6.97 -16.99
CA ILE A 58 12.20 -7.59 -17.42
C ILE A 58 12.07 -8.28 -18.78
N ALA A 59 10.93 -8.90 -19.08
CA ALA A 59 10.69 -9.61 -20.34
C ALA A 59 10.36 -8.67 -21.51
N ASP A 60 9.72 -7.53 -21.22
CA ASP A 60 9.35 -6.52 -22.23
C ASP A 60 10.40 -5.40 -22.39
N ASP A 61 11.56 -5.53 -21.74
CA ASP A 61 12.70 -4.62 -21.83
C ASP A 61 12.37 -3.17 -21.47
N PHE A 62 11.62 -2.96 -20.38
CA PHE A 62 11.42 -1.62 -19.83
C PHE A 62 12.74 -1.03 -19.31
N ASN A 63 12.75 0.26 -18.95
CA ASN A 63 13.98 0.87 -18.44
C ASN A 63 14.49 0.13 -17.17
N ILE A 64 15.80 0.19 -16.93
CA ILE A 64 16.43 -0.54 -15.81
C ILE A 64 15.79 -0.19 -14.46
N ALA A 65 15.38 1.07 -14.28
CA ALA A 65 14.72 1.49 -13.06
C ALA A 65 13.39 0.75 -12.79
N LEU A 66 12.54 0.60 -13.81
CA LEU A 66 11.28 -0.16 -13.70
C LEU A 66 11.51 -1.67 -13.62
N GLN A 67 12.64 -2.19 -14.08
CA GLN A 67 12.99 -3.61 -13.87
C GLN A 67 13.40 -3.89 -12.41
N ILE A 68 14.12 -2.97 -11.77
CA ILE A 68 14.59 -3.13 -10.39
C ILE A 68 13.48 -2.84 -9.37
N GLN A 69 12.58 -1.91 -9.67
CA GLN A 69 11.56 -1.46 -8.71
C GLN A 69 10.64 -2.59 -8.17
N PRO A 70 10.13 -3.54 -8.98
CA PRO A 70 9.28 -4.60 -8.47
C PRO A 70 9.98 -5.47 -7.43
N ASN A 71 11.29 -5.69 -7.58
CA ASN A 71 12.10 -6.40 -6.60
C ASN A 71 12.21 -5.63 -5.28
N ILE A 72 12.36 -4.31 -5.34
CA ILE A 72 12.32 -3.44 -4.16
C ILE A 72 10.94 -3.51 -3.50
N LEU A 73 9.86 -3.49 -4.30
CA LEU A 73 8.49 -3.61 -3.81
C LEU A 73 8.28 -4.94 -3.07
N ILE A 74 8.73 -6.08 -3.62
CA ILE A 74 8.66 -7.40 -2.96
C ILE A 74 9.36 -7.33 -1.60
N PHE A 75 10.60 -6.85 -1.57
CA PHE A 75 11.39 -6.78 -0.34
C PHE A 75 10.72 -5.91 0.73
N LEU A 76 10.36 -4.68 0.39
CA LEU A 76 9.73 -3.75 1.34
C LEU A 76 8.36 -4.24 1.81
N SER A 77 7.62 -4.92 0.93
CA SER A 77 6.32 -5.52 1.27
C SER A 77 6.50 -6.68 2.25
N LEU A 78 7.43 -7.60 2.00
CA LEU A 78 7.75 -8.69 2.93
C LEU A 78 8.28 -8.17 4.27
N TRP A 79 9.10 -7.11 4.25
CA TRP A 79 9.57 -6.46 5.46
C TRP A 79 8.42 -5.87 6.29
N THR A 80 7.54 -5.10 5.64
CA THR A 80 6.39 -4.48 6.30
C THR A 80 5.40 -5.54 6.81
N TRP A 81 5.18 -6.60 6.02
CA TRP A 81 4.41 -7.77 6.45
C TRP A 81 4.99 -8.42 7.70
N SER A 82 6.31 -8.55 7.75
CA SER A 82 7.04 -9.13 8.87
C SER A 82 6.87 -8.30 10.14
N GLN A 83 6.94 -6.96 10.03
CA GLN A 83 6.62 -6.07 11.14
C GLN A 83 5.17 -6.24 11.63
N CYS A 84 4.22 -6.41 10.72
CA CYS A 84 2.81 -6.64 11.09
C CYS A 84 2.64 -7.94 11.88
N LYS A 85 3.32 -9.02 11.45
CA LYS A 85 3.29 -10.32 12.17
C LYS A 85 4.03 -10.28 13.50
N TYR A 86 5.15 -9.57 13.57
CA TYR A 86 5.95 -9.46 14.78
C TYR A 86 5.26 -8.61 15.85
N TYR A 87 4.81 -7.40 15.49
CA TYR A 87 4.21 -6.46 16.45
C TYR A 87 2.71 -6.70 16.70
N GLY A 88 1.96 -7.15 15.69
CA GLY A 88 0.50 -7.36 15.82
C GLY A 88 0.14 -8.76 16.29
N ASP A 89 0.63 -9.78 15.57
CA ASP A 89 0.26 -11.19 15.84
C ASP A 89 1.20 -11.86 16.86
N ASN A 90 2.17 -11.12 17.41
CA ASN A 90 3.17 -11.60 18.38
C ASN A 90 3.96 -12.83 17.89
N TRP A 91 4.22 -12.93 16.59
CA TRP A 91 5.05 -14.01 16.05
C TRP A 91 6.49 -13.88 16.55
N SER A 92 7.08 -15.00 17.00
CA SER A 92 8.49 -14.99 17.38
C SER A 92 9.39 -14.90 16.14
N ILE A 93 10.53 -14.20 16.28
CA ILE A 93 11.53 -14.05 15.21
C ILE A 93 11.97 -15.41 14.65
N LYS A 94 12.05 -16.43 15.51
CA LYS A 94 12.41 -17.81 15.14
C LYS A 94 11.42 -18.47 14.18
N LYS A 95 10.15 -18.08 14.20
CA LYS A 95 9.14 -18.52 13.22
C LYS A 95 9.12 -17.63 11.99
N LEU A 96 9.26 -16.33 12.21
CA LEU A 96 9.15 -15.31 11.17
C LEU A 96 10.28 -15.40 10.13
N VAL A 97 11.53 -15.44 10.57
CA VAL A 97 12.71 -15.45 9.68
C VAL A 97 12.67 -16.63 8.69
N PRO A 98 12.55 -17.90 9.11
CA PRO A 98 12.53 -19.00 8.15
C PRO A 98 11.33 -18.95 7.20
N PHE A 99 10.17 -18.47 7.67
CA PHE A 99 8.99 -18.32 6.81
C PHE A 99 9.22 -17.27 5.72
N VAL A 100 9.70 -16.08 6.09
CA VAL A 100 9.93 -14.97 5.15
C VAL A 100 11.05 -15.32 4.19
N THR A 101 12.13 -15.95 4.67
CA THR A 101 13.22 -16.41 3.81
C THR A 101 12.74 -17.48 2.82
N GLY A 102 11.96 -18.46 3.28
CA GLY A 102 11.39 -19.48 2.40
C GLY A 102 10.46 -18.88 1.34
N LEU A 103 9.61 -17.94 1.74
CA LEU A 103 8.75 -17.21 0.82
C LEU A 103 9.55 -16.39 -0.20
N ALA A 104 10.58 -15.66 0.24
CA ALA A 104 11.43 -14.88 -0.64
C ALA A 104 12.16 -15.74 -1.69
N ILE A 105 12.65 -16.92 -1.29
CA ILE A 105 13.27 -17.89 -2.21
C ILE A 105 12.27 -18.37 -3.26
N VAL A 106 11.04 -18.70 -2.83
CA VAL A 106 9.97 -19.13 -3.76
C VAL A 106 9.61 -18.03 -4.75
N LEU A 107 9.44 -16.78 -4.27
CA LEU A 107 9.13 -15.64 -5.13
C LEU A 107 10.25 -15.35 -6.13
N ALA A 108 11.50 -15.32 -5.69
CA ALA A 108 12.66 -15.09 -6.55
C ALA A 108 12.83 -16.22 -7.58
N GLY A 109 12.66 -17.47 -7.18
CA GLY A 109 12.70 -18.62 -8.09
C GLY A 109 11.58 -18.58 -9.12
N ALA A 110 10.37 -18.18 -8.70
CA ALA A 110 9.23 -18.01 -9.60
C ALA A 110 9.46 -16.88 -10.62
N GLU A 111 9.91 -15.70 -10.16
CA GLU A 111 10.25 -14.58 -11.05
C GLU A 111 11.32 -14.97 -12.07
N TYR A 112 12.43 -15.55 -11.61
CA TYR A 112 13.53 -15.96 -12.49
C TYR A 112 13.08 -17.00 -13.53
N GLY A 113 12.33 -18.04 -13.10
CA GLY A 113 11.82 -19.06 -14.00
C GLY A 113 10.82 -18.51 -15.02
N LEU A 114 9.91 -17.63 -14.59
CA LEU A 114 8.93 -16.99 -15.45
C LEU A 114 9.58 -16.03 -16.46
N VAL A 115 10.60 -15.25 -16.05
CA VAL A 115 11.36 -14.38 -16.96
C VAL A 115 11.96 -15.21 -18.10
N TYR A 116 12.62 -16.33 -17.78
CA TYR A 116 13.19 -17.19 -18.81
C TYR A 116 12.12 -17.79 -19.73
N ALA A 117 11.02 -18.28 -19.16
CA ALA A 117 9.91 -18.83 -19.93
C ALA A 117 9.27 -17.80 -20.86
N LEU A 118 9.09 -16.56 -20.39
CA LEU A 118 8.48 -15.48 -21.18
C LEU A 118 9.40 -14.99 -22.29
N ARG A 119 10.71 -14.87 -22.03
CA ARG A 119 11.69 -14.55 -23.08
C ARG A 119 11.68 -15.60 -24.19
N LEU A 120 11.67 -16.88 -23.83
CA LEU A 120 11.56 -17.97 -24.80
C LEU A 120 10.23 -17.97 -25.57
N ALA A 121 9.12 -17.65 -24.92
CA ALA A 121 7.82 -17.52 -25.58
C ALA A 121 7.81 -16.37 -26.61
N ARG A 122 8.46 -15.25 -26.27
CA ARG A 122 8.59 -14.07 -27.12
C ARG A 122 9.49 -14.31 -28.32
N GLU A 123 10.60 -15.03 -28.16
CA GLU A 123 11.43 -15.51 -29.27
C GLU A 123 10.65 -16.38 -30.27
N ARG A 124 9.62 -17.08 -29.78
CA ARG A 124 8.70 -17.88 -30.61
C ARG A 124 7.51 -17.07 -31.15
N GLY A 125 7.49 -15.76 -30.96
CA GLY A 125 6.45 -14.86 -31.46
C GLY A 125 5.17 -14.81 -30.62
N ASN A 126 5.18 -15.32 -29.39
CA ASN A 126 4.02 -15.30 -28.50
C ASN A 126 4.15 -14.21 -27.42
N ASP A 127 3.43 -13.10 -27.61
CA ASP A 127 3.44 -11.97 -26.66
C ASP A 127 2.34 -12.04 -25.58
N TRP A 128 1.36 -12.95 -25.72
CA TRP A 128 0.25 -13.08 -24.77
C TRP A 128 0.69 -13.39 -23.31
N PRO A 129 1.80 -14.12 -23.03
CA PRO A 129 2.20 -14.38 -21.65
C PRO A 129 2.62 -13.11 -20.90
N SER A 130 3.25 -12.14 -21.58
CA SER A 130 3.55 -10.82 -21.00
C SER A 130 2.26 -10.09 -20.60
N MET A 131 1.21 -10.18 -21.44
CA MET A 131 -0.10 -9.61 -21.13
C MET A 131 -0.75 -10.28 -19.90
N LEU A 132 -0.63 -11.61 -19.78
CA LEU A 132 -1.11 -12.31 -18.58
C LEU A 132 -0.40 -11.80 -17.32
N MET A 133 0.93 -11.66 -17.36
CA MET A 133 1.69 -11.13 -16.21
C MET A 133 1.24 -9.72 -15.85
N ALA A 134 1.07 -8.84 -16.84
CA ALA A 134 0.53 -7.50 -16.64
C ALA A 134 -0.84 -7.50 -15.93
N ILE A 135 -1.79 -8.32 -16.39
CA ILE A 135 -3.14 -8.41 -15.82
C ILE A 135 -3.10 -8.95 -14.39
N VAL A 136 -2.31 -10.00 -14.14
CA VAL A 136 -2.17 -10.60 -12.81
C VAL A 136 -1.54 -9.61 -11.83
N ALA A 137 -0.50 -8.88 -12.25
CA ALA A 137 0.12 -7.83 -11.46
C ALA A 137 -0.88 -6.75 -11.05
N ALA A 138 -1.57 -6.13 -12.03
CA ALA A 138 -2.57 -5.10 -11.77
C ALA A 138 -3.71 -5.61 -10.86
N SER A 139 -4.17 -6.85 -11.07
CA SER A 139 -5.22 -7.44 -10.25
C SER A 139 -4.81 -7.64 -8.79
N LEU A 140 -3.56 -8.05 -8.55
CA LEU A 140 -3.04 -8.27 -7.19
C LEU A 140 -2.72 -6.96 -6.46
N LEU A 141 -2.22 -5.95 -7.18
CA LEU A 141 -2.01 -4.60 -6.65
C LEU A 141 -3.36 -3.96 -6.25
N ALA A 142 -4.30 -3.92 -7.20
CA ALA A 142 -5.66 -3.45 -6.99
C ALA A 142 -6.39 -4.22 -5.88
N GLY A 143 -6.27 -5.56 -5.87
CA GLY A 143 -6.87 -6.42 -4.85
C GLY A 143 -6.36 -6.12 -3.43
N GLY A 144 -5.07 -5.78 -3.31
CA GLY A 144 -4.51 -5.26 -2.07
C GLY A 144 -5.22 -3.97 -1.64
N VAL A 145 -5.29 -2.98 -2.53
CA VAL A 145 -5.88 -1.66 -2.22
C VAL A 145 -7.40 -1.76 -1.95
N LEU A 146 -8.11 -2.67 -2.62
CA LEU A 146 -9.56 -2.85 -2.48
C LEU A 146 -9.98 -3.18 -1.03
N ARG A 147 -9.15 -3.92 -0.29
CA ARG A 147 -9.39 -4.16 1.15
C ARG A 147 -9.52 -2.85 1.93
N HIS A 148 -8.70 -1.84 1.60
CA HIS A 148 -8.75 -0.53 2.25
C HIS A 148 -10.02 0.25 1.91
N TYR A 149 -10.46 0.20 0.65
CA TYR A 149 -11.76 0.76 0.25
C TYR A 149 -12.90 0.16 1.06
N VAL A 150 -12.98 -1.17 1.13
CA VAL A 150 -14.03 -1.87 1.88
C VAL A 150 -13.98 -1.52 3.36
N GLN A 151 -12.78 -1.47 3.96
CA GLN A 151 -12.62 -1.10 5.37
C GLN A 151 -13.11 0.32 5.62
N MET A 152 -12.66 1.29 4.83
CA MET A 152 -13.04 2.70 4.96
C MET A 152 -14.54 2.93 4.77
N LEU A 153 -15.17 2.24 3.81
CA LEU A 153 -16.61 2.30 3.61
C LEU A 153 -17.40 1.67 4.77
N ARG A 154 -16.89 0.59 5.38
CA ARG A 154 -17.54 -0.07 6.53
C ARG A 154 -17.37 0.73 7.82
N THR A 155 -16.17 1.24 8.09
CA THR A 155 -15.87 1.98 9.33
C THR A 155 -16.27 3.44 9.26
N ARG A 156 -16.69 3.94 8.08
CA ARG A 156 -17.03 5.36 7.83
C ARG A 156 -15.92 6.32 8.34
N SER A 157 -14.68 5.89 8.19
CA SER A 157 -13.48 6.54 8.73
C SER A 157 -12.34 6.30 7.76
N ASP A 158 -11.28 7.11 7.82
CA ASP A 158 -10.11 7.06 6.93
C ASP A 158 -9.27 5.76 7.03
N ALA A 159 -9.74 4.80 7.83
CA ALA A 159 -9.14 3.48 8.08
C ALA A 159 -7.66 3.55 8.48
N GLY A 160 -7.19 4.71 8.98
CA GLY A 160 -5.81 4.96 9.36
C GLY A 160 -4.80 4.89 8.20
N VAL A 161 -5.27 5.05 6.95
CA VAL A 161 -4.41 5.08 5.75
C VAL A 161 -3.42 6.26 5.85
N SER A 162 -2.14 5.96 5.61
CA SER A 162 -1.10 6.98 5.57
C SER A 162 -1.20 7.78 4.27
N LEU A 163 -1.70 9.01 4.32
CA LEU A 163 -1.79 9.87 3.13
C LEU A 163 -0.42 10.10 2.49
N LYS A 164 0.66 10.20 3.30
CA LYS A 164 2.03 10.34 2.77
C LYS A 164 2.43 9.14 1.90
N PHE A 165 2.06 7.94 2.33
CA PHE A 165 2.27 6.72 1.54
C PHE A 165 1.46 6.77 0.24
N ALA A 166 0.16 7.05 0.34
CA ALA A 166 -0.73 7.11 -0.82
C ALA A 166 -0.29 8.16 -1.85
N THR A 167 0.14 9.34 -1.41
CA THR A 167 0.62 10.40 -2.32
C THR A 167 1.96 10.08 -2.97
N LEU A 168 2.85 9.37 -2.27
CA LEU A 168 4.11 8.91 -2.86
C LEU A 168 3.86 7.86 -3.94
N ASP A 169 2.94 6.94 -3.67
CA ASP A 169 2.54 5.89 -4.61
C ASP A 169 1.91 6.49 -5.88
N LEU A 170 0.92 7.37 -5.70
CA LEU A 170 0.29 8.15 -6.78
C LEU A 170 1.33 8.92 -7.63
N SER A 171 2.31 9.53 -6.99
CA SER A 171 3.35 10.29 -7.69
C SER A 171 4.26 9.36 -8.51
N GLY A 172 4.52 8.15 -7.99
CA GLY A 172 5.22 7.10 -8.71
C GLY A 172 4.46 6.66 -9.96
N ASP A 173 3.14 6.46 -9.86
CA ASP A 173 2.28 6.10 -10.98
C ASP A 173 2.32 7.16 -12.09
N VAL A 174 2.20 8.45 -11.72
CA VAL A 174 2.27 9.56 -12.69
C VAL A 174 3.63 9.57 -13.41
N ALA A 175 4.73 9.47 -12.66
CA ALA A 175 6.07 9.47 -13.24
C ALA A 175 6.30 8.26 -14.16
N SER A 176 5.86 7.07 -13.75
CA SER A 176 5.98 5.86 -14.56
C SER A 176 5.08 5.87 -15.80
N LEU A 177 3.89 6.48 -15.73
CA LEU A 177 3.03 6.68 -16.88
C LEU A 177 3.67 7.63 -17.89
N LEU A 178 4.27 8.74 -17.42
CA LEU A 178 5.04 9.67 -18.26
C LEU A 178 6.22 8.95 -18.92
N SER A 179 6.94 8.10 -18.19
CA SER A 179 8.02 7.28 -18.73
C SER A 179 7.58 6.46 -19.95
N VAL A 180 6.44 5.77 -19.85
CA VAL A 180 5.89 4.95 -20.95
C VAL A 180 5.47 5.82 -22.14
N ILE A 181 4.91 7.01 -21.91
CA ILE A 181 4.50 7.94 -22.98
C ILE A 181 5.71 8.46 -23.79
N PHE A 182 6.85 8.67 -23.13
CA PHE A 182 8.07 9.17 -23.78
C PHE A 182 8.96 8.07 -24.40
N GLN A 183 8.60 6.79 -24.25
CA GLN A 183 9.27 5.69 -24.93
C GLN A 183 9.01 5.71 -26.44
N LYS A 184 10.02 5.25 -27.21
CA LYS A 184 9.99 5.16 -28.68
C LYS A 184 8.85 4.25 -29.20
N THR A 185 8.54 3.20 -28.47
CA THR A 185 7.41 2.31 -28.76
C THR A 185 6.42 2.39 -27.62
N LEU A 186 5.24 2.95 -27.87
CA LEU A 186 4.21 3.05 -26.85
C LEU A 186 3.70 1.64 -26.49
N LYS A 187 4.04 1.18 -25.29
CA LYS A 187 3.58 -0.09 -24.74
C LYS A 187 2.21 0.13 -24.10
N ILE A 188 1.15 -0.15 -24.85
CA ILE A 188 -0.26 0.05 -24.41
C ILE A 188 -0.51 -0.64 -23.06
N TYR A 189 0.07 -1.82 -22.84
CA TYR A 189 -0.11 -2.56 -21.58
C TYR A 189 0.47 -1.83 -20.37
N GLY A 190 1.65 -1.21 -20.50
CA GLY A 190 2.22 -0.38 -19.43
C GLY A 190 1.34 0.83 -19.11
N LEU A 191 0.72 1.44 -20.15
CA LEU A 191 -0.23 2.53 -19.96
C LEU A 191 -1.48 2.08 -19.20
N VAL A 192 -2.01 0.89 -19.52
CA VAL A 192 -3.19 0.32 -18.84
C VAL A 192 -2.89 0.00 -17.38
N ILE A 193 -1.75 -0.65 -17.09
CA ILE A 193 -1.37 -1.02 -15.73
C ILE A 193 -1.22 0.25 -14.88
N TYR A 194 -0.28 1.14 -15.25
CA TYR A 194 0.02 2.33 -14.45
C TYR A 194 -1.16 3.31 -14.42
N GLY A 195 -1.95 3.39 -15.50
CA GLY A 195 -3.15 4.21 -15.53
C GLY A 195 -4.27 3.67 -14.62
N SER A 196 -4.43 2.34 -14.54
CA SER A 196 -5.41 1.71 -13.64
C SER A 196 -5.03 1.89 -12.17
N GLU A 197 -3.75 1.73 -11.83
CA GLU A 197 -3.23 2.00 -10.48
C GLU A 197 -3.46 3.46 -10.10
N LEU A 198 -3.12 4.39 -10.99
CA LEU A 198 -3.33 5.82 -10.78
C LEU A 198 -4.79 6.13 -10.44
N ALA A 199 -5.74 5.56 -11.20
CA ALA A 199 -7.17 5.76 -10.97
C ALA A 199 -7.63 5.22 -9.60
N ILE A 200 -7.14 4.04 -9.22
CA ILE A 200 -7.44 3.42 -7.92
C ILE A 200 -6.91 4.28 -6.77
N TRP A 201 -5.71 4.84 -6.91
CA TRP A 201 -5.11 5.70 -5.89
C TRP A 201 -5.78 7.06 -5.76
N ILE A 202 -6.16 7.69 -6.89
CA ILE A 202 -6.94 8.93 -6.86
C ILE A 202 -8.25 8.72 -6.09
N GLY A 203 -8.97 7.64 -6.40
CA GLY A 203 -10.22 7.33 -5.70
C GLY A 203 -10.01 7.08 -4.20
N LEU A 204 -8.90 6.41 -3.82
CA LEU A 204 -8.62 6.05 -2.43
C LEU A 204 -8.29 7.31 -1.63
N ILE A 205 -7.44 8.17 -2.18
CA ILE A 205 -7.07 9.45 -1.57
C ILE A 205 -8.30 10.35 -1.44
N GLY A 206 -9.13 10.44 -2.50
CA GLY A 206 -10.37 11.22 -2.47
C GLY A 206 -11.32 10.74 -1.37
N LEU A 207 -11.51 9.42 -1.25
CA LEU A 207 -12.36 8.84 -0.22
C LEU A 207 -11.79 9.02 1.20
N ALA A 208 -10.46 8.91 1.35
CA ALA A 208 -9.80 9.15 2.63
C ALA A 208 -9.92 10.62 3.06
N LEU A 209 -9.78 11.58 2.14
CA LEU A 209 -9.98 13.00 2.41
C LEU A 209 -11.44 13.31 2.76
N TYR A 210 -12.41 12.71 2.07
CA TYR A 210 -13.82 12.85 2.37
C TYR A 210 -14.14 12.42 3.80
N TYR A 211 -13.73 11.22 4.23
CA TYR A 211 -13.99 10.76 5.59
C TYR A 211 -13.21 11.54 6.67
N ARG A 212 -12.03 12.08 6.35
CA ARG A 212 -11.32 12.98 7.27
C ARG A 212 -12.03 14.31 7.47
N HIS A 213 -12.63 14.85 6.41
CA HIS A 213 -13.38 16.09 6.49
C HIS A 213 -14.70 15.89 7.24
N VAL A 214 -15.48 14.87 6.86
CA VAL A 214 -16.75 14.54 7.53
C VAL A 214 -16.54 14.15 9.00
N GLY A 215 -15.44 13.46 9.33
CA GLY A 215 -15.09 13.15 10.71
C GLY A 215 -14.66 14.35 11.57
N GLN A 216 -14.33 15.49 10.95
CA GLN A 216 -14.12 16.76 11.65
C GLN A 216 -15.43 17.52 11.91
N ASP A 217 -16.48 17.25 11.12
CA ASP A 217 -17.81 17.85 11.26
C ASP A 217 -18.71 17.14 12.29
N GLU A 218 -18.32 15.95 12.78
CA GLU A 218 -18.91 15.40 14.01
C GLU A 218 -18.18 15.99 15.23
N PRO A 219 -18.75 17.00 15.93
CA PRO A 219 -18.23 17.39 17.22
C PRO A 219 -18.25 16.16 18.12
N SER A 220 -17.17 15.94 18.86
CA SER A 220 -17.05 14.89 19.86
C SER A 220 -18.35 14.76 20.65
N LYS A 221 -19.04 13.63 20.50
CA LYS A 221 -20.05 13.18 21.48
C LYS A 221 -19.37 12.75 22.79
N THR A 222 -18.44 13.55 23.28
CA THR A 222 -17.78 13.40 24.57
C THR A 222 -18.02 14.61 25.49
N THR A 223 -18.96 15.50 25.14
CA THR A 223 -19.41 16.56 26.07
C THR A 223 -20.67 16.15 26.85
N GLY A 224 -21.29 15.01 26.54
CA GLY A 224 -22.46 14.51 27.27
C GLY A 224 -22.14 13.63 28.48
N ALA A 225 -20.94 13.04 28.55
CA ALA A 225 -20.55 12.18 29.67
C ALA A 225 -20.04 13.02 30.86
N ASP A 226 -19.28 14.08 30.59
CA ASP A 226 -18.71 14.94 31.63
C ASP A 226 -19.79 15.79 32.31
N ALA A 227 -20.81 16.25 31.58
CA ALA A 227 -21.94 16.97 32.16
C ALA A 227 -22.81 16.10 33.10
N VAL A 228 -22.94 14.80 32.82
CA VAL A 228 -23.70 13.86 33.68
C VAL A 228 -22.89 13.46 34.92
N VAL A 229 -21.56 13.42 34.82
CA VAL A 229 -20.69 13.20 35.98
C VAL A 229 -20.66 14.43 36.88
N GLU A 230 -20.56 15.64 36.31
CA GLU A 230 -20.54 16.89 37.08
C GLU A 230 -21.88 17.14 37.81
N ASP A 231 -23.02 16.86 37.17
CA ASP A 231 -24.34 16.94 37.80
C ASP A 231 -24.52 15.90 38.94
N ARG A 232 -24.06 14.65 38.74
CA ARG A 232 -24.09 13.63 39.80
C ARG A 232 -23.18 13.99 40.98
N THR A 233 -22.05 14.63 40.72
CA THR A 233 -21.11 15.02 41.79
C THR A 233 -21.67 16.17 42.63
N ASN A 234 -22.37 17.12 42.00
CA ASN A 234 -23.03 18.24 42.69
C ASN A 234 -24.26 17.82 43.50
N VAL A 235 -25.06 16.87 43.00
CA VAL A 235 -26.20 16.32 43.78
C VAL A 235 -25.70 15.60 45.02
N GLN A 236 -24.56 14.89 44.93
CA GLN A 236 -24.03 14.08 46.03
C GLN A 236 -23.31 14.91 47.11
N THR A 237 -22.70 16.05 46.77
CA THR A 237 -22.17 17.02 47.75
C THR A 237 -23.29 17.76 48.48
N THR A 238 -24.35 18.16 47.77
CA THR A 238 -25.48 18.87 48.40
C THR A 238 -26.21 18.01 49.44
N ASP A 239 -26.26 16.69 49.26
CA ASP A 239 -26.90 15.77 50.20
C ASP A 239 -26.01 15.45 51.43
N ARG A 240 -24.68 15.49 51.29
CA ARG A 240 -23.75 15.33 52.42
C ARG A 240 -23.80 16.52 53.38
N ASP A 241 -23.92 17.74 52.87
CA ASP A 241 -23.92 18.94 53.72
C ASP A 241 -25.23 19.11 54.51
N LYS A 242 -26.34 18.51 54.05
CA LYS A 242 -27.60 18.48 54.82
C LYS A 242 -27.57 17.51 55.99
N VAL A 243 -26.82 16.41 55.90
CA VAL A 243 -26.71 15.41 56.98
C VAL A 243 -25.85 15.90 58.15
N HIS A 244 -24.95 16.87 57.92
CA HIS A 244 -24.08 17.41 58.98
C HIS A 244 -24.63 18.64 59.73
N GLN A 245 -25.82 19.15 59.38
CA GLN A 245 -26.46 20.25 60.11
C GLN A 245 -27.59 19.82 61.07
N THR A 246 -27.80 18.51 61.28
CA THR A 246 -28.94 18.01 62.08
C THR A 246 -28.56 17.16 63.30
N THR A 247 -27.35 17.34 63.85
CA THR A 247 -26.94 16.74 65.13
C THR A 247 -26.18 17.74 65.97
#